data_AF-A0A846PJT3-F1
#
_entry.id   AF-A0A846PJT3-F1
#
_cell.length_a   1.000
_cell.length_b   1.000
_cell.length_c   1.000
_cell.angle_alpha   90.00
_cell.angle_beta   90.00
_cell.angle_gamma   90.00
#
_symmetry.space_group_name_H-M   'P 1'
#
loop_
_entity.id
_entity.type
_entity.pdbx_description
1 polymer ?
#
loop_
_entity_poly.entity_id
_entity_poly.type
_entity_poly.pdbx_seq_one_letter_code
_entity_poly.pdbx_strand_id
1 'polypeptide(L)'
;MFNTIDYIETIVNGLTFTQTIDVIHPTVNNETTIEVCKTYWSFPKGRIKINGNYYTIKDIEPNESITIRGTLTGSETEYTIDAPNFFHGTPMQTNNALAMVKDWKNKLPMVYFIEPVIETIYPERTSKIYNESNFKVLFLTLGDLATSVDYQYKNAITPVNQLVFEFERAILTDPKIGELKQYTKSNRPNYGIWILKDTKAKTNKEDNMKRLIDEDVSGVEMAIEIPFKRSVCDIDTNCKNH
;
A
#
# COMPACT_ATOMS: atom_id res chain seq x y z
N MET A 1 -4.71 -25.73 -1.04
CA MET A 1 -3.30 -25.55 -1.44
C MET A 1 -2.92 -24.15 -1.01
N PHE A 2 -1.84 -23.98 -0.27
CA PHE A 2 -1.40 -22.65 0.17
C PHE A 2 -0.91 -21.86 -1.05
N ASN A 3 -1.43 -20.65 -1.26
CA ASN A 3 -1.01 -19.73 -2.31
C ASN A 3 -0.51 -18.46 -1.64
N THR A 4 0.77 -18.13 -1.85
CA THR A 4 1.39 -16.93 -1.29
C THR A 4 0.62 -15.65 -1.68
N ILE A 5 0.17 -15.54 -2.94
CA ILE A 5 -0.51 -14.34 -3.44
C ILE A 5 -1.83 -14.11 -2.68
N ASP A 6 -2.71 -15.12 -2.65
CA ASP A 6 -4.01 -15.05 -1.96
C ASP A 6 -3.84 -14.75 -0.47
N TYR A 7 -2.75 -15.28 0.12
CA TYR A 7 -2.42 -15.02 1.52
C TYR A 7 -2.02 -13.57 1.76
N ILE A 8 -1.14 -13.02 0.93
CA ILE A 8 -0.71 -11.63 1.02
C ILE A 8 -1.87 -10.69 0.73
N GLU A 9 -2.73 -11.00 -0.23
CA GLU A 9 -3.97 -10.26 -0.49
C GLU A 9 -4.84 -10.20 0.77
N THR A 10 -4.99 -11.31 1.48
CA THR A 10 -5.76 -11.37 2.73
C THR A 10 -5.17 -10.44 3.80
N ILE A 11 -3.84 -10.40 3.94
CA ILE A 11 -3.15 -9.48 4.85
C ILE A 11 -3.44 -8.03 4.45
N VAL A 12 -3.26 -7.71 3.17
CA VAL A 12 -3.44 -6.34 2.63
C VAL A 12 -4.87 -5.86 2.83
N ASN A 13 -5.87 -6.69 2.53
CA ASN A 13 -7.29 -6.39 2.74
C ASN A 13 -7.64 -6.20 4.23
N GLY A 14 -6.84 -6.79 5.13
CA GLY A 14 -6.94 -6.60 6.57
C GLY A 14 -6.37 -5.27 7.08
N LEU A 15 -5.66 -4.50 6.25
CA LEU A 15 -5.09 -3.20 6.61
C LEU A 15 -6.15 -2.09 6.54
N THR A 16 -7.28 -2.24 7.22
CA THR A 16 -8.24 -1.16 7.45
C THR A 16 -8.15 -0.73 8.90
N PHE A 17 -7.92 0.56 9.15
CA PHE A 17 -7.77 1.07 10.52
C PHE A 17 -8.79 2.17 10.81
N THR A 18 -9.29 2.16 12.04
CA THR A 18 -10.13 3.22 12.60
C THR A 18 -9.42 3.85 13.77
N GLN A 19 -9.42 5.17 13.82
CA GLN A 19 -8.70 5.97 14.81
C GLN A 19 -9.63 7.05 15.36
N THR A 20 -9.50 7.30 16.66
CA THR A 20 -10.24 8.35 17.35
C THR A 20 -9.80 9.74 16.86
N ILE A 21 -10.78 10.62 16.74
CA ILE A 21 -10.58 12.05 16.53
C ILE A 21 -10.51 12.71 17.91
N ASP A 22 -9.41 13.40 18.18
CA ASP A 22 -9.19 14.03 19.47
C ASP A 22 -9.91 15.39 19.53
N VAL A 23 -9.76 16.21 18.49
CA VAL A 23 -10.38 17.53 18.38
C VAL A 23 -10.78 17.81 16.93
N ILE A 24 -11.90 18.51 16.74
CA ILE A 24 -12.36 19.00 15.44
C ILE A 24 -12.27 20.52 15.43
N HIS A 25 -11.46 21.05 14.51
CA HIS A 25 -11.35 22.49 14.24
C HIS A 25 -12.06 22.82 12.93
N PRO A 26 -13.27 23.38 12.96
CA PRO A 26 -13.92 23.87 11.75
C PRO A 26 -13.14 25.07 11.20
N THR A 27 -12.75 25.01 9.93
CA THR A 27 -12.03 26.07 9.25
C THR A 27 -12.97 26.87 8.34
N VAL A 28 -12.60 28.11 8.03
CA VAL A 28 -13.27 28.89 6.97
C VAL A 28 -13.14 28.18 5.61
N ASN A 29 -14.16 28.31 4.74
CA ASN A 29 -14.22 27.77 3.37
C ASN A 29 -14.57 26.27 3.20
N ASN A 30 -15.44 25.72 4.06
CA ASN A 30 -15.92 24.33 3.95
C ASN A 30 -14.77 23.32 4.04
N GLU A 31 -13.84 23.57 4.94
CA GLU A 31 -12.73 22.70 5.29
C GLU A 31 -12.75 22.46 6.80
N THR A 32 -12.34 21.28 7.21
CA THR A 32 -12.28 20.90 8.64
C THR A 32 -10.94 20.25 8.90
N THR A 33 -10.31 20.63 10.01
CA THR A 33 -9.08 19.99 10.49
C THR A 33 -9.42 19.10 11.67
N ILE A 34 -9.01 17.84 11.62
CA ILE A 34 -9.15 16.89 12.72
C ILE A 34 -7.77 16.62 13.32
N GLU A 35 -7.67 16.71 14.64
CA GLU A 35 -6.47 16.28 15.38
C GLU A 35 -6.56 14.79 15.66
N VAL A 36 -5.48 14.07 15.36
CA VAL A 36 -5.40 12.61 15.45
C VAL A 36 -3.98 12.19 15.83
N CYS A 37 -3.85 11.14 16.64
CA CYS A 37 -2.52 10.65 17.04
C CYS A 37 -1.77 9.86 15.96
N LYS A 38 -2.49 9.37 14.95
CA LYS A 38 -1.94 8.63 13.81
C LYS A 38 -2.65 9.08 12.57
N THR A 39 -1.92 9.29 11.48
CA THR A 39 -2.49 9.61 10.17
C THR A 39 -2.47 8.42 9.20
N TYR A 40 -1.78 7.32 9.57
CA TYR A 40 -1.55 6.15 8.72
C TYR A 40 -1.00 6.53 7.34
N TRP A 41 -1.42 5.84 6.28
CA TRP A 41 -1.08 6.15 4.90
C TRP A 41 -2.03 7.17 4.26
N SER A 42 -2.65 8.04 5.06
CA SER A 42 -3.40 9.17 4.52
C SER A 42 -2.44 10.03 3.66
N PHE A 43 -2.91 10.51 2.52
CA PHE A 43 -2.15 11.39 1.64
C PHE A 43 -3.06 12.48 1.03
N PRO A 44 -2.52 13.64 0.63
CA PRO A 44 -3.30 14.69 -0.04
C PRO A 44 -4.02 14.18 -1.29
N LYS A 45 -5.23 14.66 -1.55
CA LYS A 45 -6.18 14.17 -2.59
C LYS A 45 -6.76 12.77 -2.33
N GLY A 46 -6.20 12.01 -1.38
CA GLY A 46 -6.74 10.73 -0.90
C GLY A 46 -8.10 10.89 -0.20
N ARG A 47 -8.65 9.77 0.29
CA ARG A 47 -9.94 9.74 0.98
C ARG A 47 -9.82 9.07 2.34
N ILE A 48 -10.58 9.59 3.30
CA ILE A 48 -10.86 8.93 4.58
C ILE A 48 -12.38 8.89 4.78
N LYS A 49 -12.83 7.96 5.62
CA LYS A 49 -14.25 7.80 5.96
C LYS A 49 -14.50 8.31 7.36
N ILE A 50 -15.47 9.18 7.54
CA ILE A 50 -15.89 9.71 8.85
C ILE A 50 -17.40 9.52 8.95
N ASN A 51 -17.85 8.81 9.99
CA ASN A 51 -19.27 8.48 10.20
C ASN A 51 -19.99 7.96 8.93
N GLY A 52 -19.36 7.02 8.22
CA GLY A 52 -19.93 6.43 7.01
C GLY A 52 -19.66 7.20 5.70
N ASN A 53 -19.27 8.47 5.76
CA ASN A 53 -19.12 9.34 4.59
C ASN A 53 -17.65 9.52 4.19
N TYR A 54 -17.38 9.57 2.88
CA TYR A 54 -16.03 9.80 2.36
C TYR A 54 -15.72 11.29 2.21
N TYR A 55 -14.59 11.70 2.78
CA TYR A 55 -14.05 13.05 2.68
C TYR A 55 -12.73 13.03 1.93
N THR A 56 -12.49 14.06 1.12
CA THR A 56 -11.21 14.21 0.39
C THR A 56 -10.22 14.95 1.26
N ILE A 57 -9.03 14.39 1.42
CA ILE A 57 -7.95 15.00 2.19
C ILE A 57 -7.33 16.14 1.39
N LYS A 58 -7.22 17.31 2.01
CA LYS A 58 -6.53 18.48 1.46
C LYS A 58 -5.07 18.50 1.88
N ASP A 59 -4.81 18.35 3.17
CA ASP A 59 -3.47 18.49 3.76
C ASP A 59 -3.32 17.60 5.00
N ILE A 60 -2.09 17.25 5.34
CA ILE A 60 -1.76 16.35 6.46
C ILE A 60 -0.51 16.85 7.16
N GLU A 61 -0.59 16.91 8.49
CA GLU A 61 0.59 16.93 9.34
C GLU A 61 0.77 15.53 9.95
N PRO A 62 1.85 14.80 9.61
CA PRO A 62 2.00 13.38 9.96
C PRO A 62 1.84 13.11 11.46
N ASN A 63 0.94 12.19 11.81
CA ASN A 63 0.62 11.80 13.20
C ASN A 63 0.17 12.96 14.12
N GLU A 64 -0.32 14.06 13.53
CA GLU A 64 -0.83 15.20 14.28
C GLU A 64 -2.24 15.60 13.80
N SER A 65 -2.42 15.82 12.49
CA SER A 65 -3.71 16.29 11.98
C SER A 65 -3.96 15.96 10.52
N ILE A 66 -5.26 15.93 10.16
CA ILE A 66 -5.73 15.77 8.78
C ILE A 66 -6.70 16.92 8.47
N THR A 67 -6.43 17.66 7.41
CA THR A 67 -7.37 18.65 6.87
C THR A 67 -8.16 18.05 5.73
N ILE A 68 -9.49 18.08 5.82
CA ILE A 68 -10.40 17.57 4.79
C ILE A 68 -11.18 18.68 4.10
N ARG A 69 -11.63 18.40 2.86
CA ARG A 69 -12.65 19.19 2.17
C ARG A 69 -14.04 18.71 2.60
N GLY A 70 -14.74 19.57 3.31
CA GLY A 70 -16.05 19.30 3.91
C GLY A 70 -16.15 19.91 5.31
N THR A 71 -17.39 20.03 5.78
CA THR A 71 -17.71 20.47 7.14
C THR A 71 -18.14 19.27 7.96
N LEU A 72 -17.57 19.12 9.16
CA LEU A 72 -18.03 18.15 10.17
C LEU A 72 -18.96 18.85 11.18
N THR A 73 -19.85 18.08 11.80
CA THR A 73 -20.82 18.61 12.76
C THR A 73 -20.23 18.79 14.16
N GLY A 74 -19.07 18.19 14.43
CA GLY A 74 -18.41 18.18 15.73
C GLY A 74 -18.82 17.02 16.64
N SER A 75 -19.70 16.13 16.14
CA SER A 75 -20.15 14.93 16.87
C SER A 75 -19.37 13.67 16.48
N GLU A 76 -18.56 13.77 15.42
CA GLU A 76 -17.78 12.68 14.88
C GLU A 76 -16.58 12.37 15.80
N THR A 77 -16.42 11.12 16.20
CA THR A 77 -15.39 10.71 17.16
C THR A 77 -14.30 9.85 16.55
N GLU A 78 -14.45 9.43 15.29
CA GLU A 78 -13.52 8.52 14.64
C GLU A 78 -13.45 8.76 13.14
N TYR A 79 -12.31 8.40 12.57
CA TYR A 79 -12.13 8.27 11.14
C TYR A 79 -11.55 6.90 10.80
N THR A 80 -11.88 6.41 9.60
CA THR A 80 -11.40 5.15 9.06
C THR A 80 -10.59 5.41 7.79
N ILE A 81 -9.46 4.73 7.69
CA ILE A 81 -8.69 4.60 6.46
C ILE A 81 -8.88 3.19 5.91
N ASP A 82 -9.38 3.10 4.69
CA ASP A 82 -9.62 1.83 4.02
C ASP A 82 -8.31 1.17 3.59
N ALA A 83 -8.32 -0.16 3.52
CA ALA A 83 -7.23 -0.94 2.96
C ALA A 83 -6.85 -0.45 1.55
N PRO A 84 -5.54 -0.47 1.21
CA PRO A 84 -5.10 -0.16 -0.15
C PRO A 84 -5.61 -1.22 -1.13
N ASN A 85 -5.74 -0.85 -2.40
CA ASN A 85 -6.13 -1.78 -3.46
C ASN A 85 -5.00 -2.79 -3.70
N PHE A 86 -5.33 -4.07 -3.83
CA PHE A 86 -4.35 -5.11 -4.12
C PHE A 86 -4.34 -5.44 -5.62
N PHE A 87 -3.15 -5.46 -6.21
CA PHE A 87 -2.93 -5.92 -7.58
C PHE A 87 -1.77 -6.91 -7.59
N HIS A 88 -1.82 -7.90 -8.48
CA HIS A 88 -0.71 -8.82 -8.69
C HIS A 88 -0.57 -9.18 -10.17
N GLY A 89 0.60 -9.71 -10.54
CA GLY A 89 0.88 -10.17 -11.89
C GLY A 89 2.21 -9.66 -12.42
N THR A 90 2.49 -9.94 -13.69
CA THR A 90 3.64 -9.36 -14.38
C THR A 90 3.40 -7.87 -14.65
N PRO A 91 4.46 -7.04 -14.77
CA PRO A 91 4.31 -5.62 -15.07
C PRO A 91 3.40 -5.31 -16.27
N MET A 92 3.43 -6.15 -17.30
CA MET A 92 2.59 -5.99 -18.49
C MET A 92 1.11 -6.30 -18.21
N GLN A 93 0.81 -7.39 -17.50
CA GLN A 93 -0.56 -7.76 -17.15
C GLN A 93 -1.19 -6.73 -16.21
N THR A 94 -0.45 -6.32 -15.17
CA THR A 94 -0.91 -5.32 -14.22
C THR A 94 -1.15 -3.98 -14.90
N ASN A 95 -0.26 -3.54 -15.80
CA ASN A 95 -0.48 -2.31 -16.56
C ASN A 95 -1.77 -2.38 -17.40
N ASN A 96 -2.01 -3.50 -18.10
CA ASN A 96 -3.24 -3.67 -18.87
C ASN A 96 -4.50 -3.65 -17.98
N ALA A 97 -4.44 -4.25 -16.78
CA ALA A 97 -5.55 -4.22 -15.83
C ALA A 97 -5.79 -2.80 -15.28
N LEU A 98 -4.71 -2.10 -14.90
CA LEU A 98 -4.78 -0.72 -14.42
C LEU A 98 -5.31 0.24 -15.49
N ALA A 99 -4.98 0.04 -16.76
CA ALA A 99 -5.51 0.84 -17.87
C ALA A 99 -7.04 0.73 -18.02
N MET A 100 -7.66 -0.36 -17.55
CA MET A 100 -9.12 -0.54 -17.57
C MET A 100 -9.84 0.20 -16.43
N VAL A 101 -9.12 0.51 -15.34
CA VAL A 101 -9.67 1.25 -14.21
C VAL A 101 -9.54 2.75 -14.52
N LYS A 102 -10.65 3.44 -14.75
CA LYS A 102 -10.60 4.87 -15.14
C LYS A 102 -10.39 5.83 -13.97
N ASP A 103 -10.96 5.52 -12.81
CA ASP A 103 -10.82 6.37 -11.62
C ASP A 103 -9.57 5.94 -10.85
N TRP A 104 -8.60 6.84 -10.75
CA TRP A 104 -7.37 6.61 -9.99
C TRP A 104 -7.64 6.27 -8.52
N LYS A 105 -8.77 6.69 -7.93
CA LYS A 105 -9.14 6.38 -6.55
C LYS A 105 -9.48 4.91 -6.33
N ASN A 106 -9.76 4.18 -7.40
CA ASN A 106 -9.95 2.72 -7.38
C ASN A 106 -8.65 1.99 -7.74
N LYS A 107 -7.56 2.73 -7.98
CA LYS A 107 -6.20 2.20 -8.12
C LYS A 107 -5.39 2.49 -6.87
N LEU A 108 -5.35 3.74 -6.43
CA LEU A 108 -4.44 4.24 -5.40
C LEU A 108 -5.17 4.56 -4.09
N PRO A 109 -4.54 4.32 -2.92
CA PRO A 109 -3.22 3.70 -2.77
C PRO A 109 -3.28 2.22 -3.17
N MET A 110 -2.18 1.69 -3.72
CA MET A 110 -2.08 0.28 -4.12
C MET A 110 -0.95 -0.44 -3.44
N VAL A 111 -1.16 -1.74 -3.26
CA VAL A 111 -0.12 -2.74 -3.02
C VAL A 111 -0.05 -3.60 -4.26
N TYR A 112 1.03 -3.44 -5.03
CA TYR A 112 1.29 -4.21 -6.23
C TYR A 112 2.33 -5.30 -5.95
N PHE A 113 1.87 -6.55 -5.97
CA PHE A 113 2.66 -7.74 -5.81
C PHE A 113 3.23 -8.22 -7.15
N ILE A 114 4.55 -8.16 -7.32
CA ILE A 114 5.19 -8.41 -8.62
C ILE A 114 5.48 -9.91 -8.80
N GLU A 115 4.97 -10.48 -9.88
CA GLU A 115 5.30 -11.85 -10.30
C GLU A 115 6.53 -11.91 -11.23
N PRO A 116 7.30 -13.02 -11.23
CA PRO A 116 7.03 -14.29 -10.55
C PRO A 116 7.45 -14.33 -9.07
N VAL A 117 6.76 -15.15 -8.28
CA VAL A 117 7.18 -15.55 -6.93
C VAL A 117 8.14 -16.72 -7.02
N ILE A 118 9.23 -16.67 -6.27
CA ILE A 118 10.15 -17.80 -6.13
C ILE A 118 9.86 -18.45 -4.78
N GLU A 119 9.48 -19.72 -4.80
CA GLU A 119 9.19 -20.49 -3.58
C GLU A 119 10.19 -21.63 -3.40
N THR A 120 10.72 -21.75 -2.18
CA THR A 120 11.49 -22.92 -1.75
C THR A 120 10.60 -23.78 -0.87
N ILE A 121 10.27 -24.98 -1.32
CA ILE A 121 9.37 -25.91 -0.61
C ILE A 121 10.20 -26.90 0.21
N TYR A 122 9.85 -27.09 1.48
CA TYR A 122 10.47 -28.05 2.38
C TYR A 122 9.54 -29.26 2.55
N PRO A 123 9.73 -30.36 1.79
CA PRO A 123 8.81 -31.49 1.82
C PRO A 123 8.88 -32.29 3.13
N GLU A 124 9.97 -32.15 3.88
CA GLU A 124 10.18 -32.85 5.14
C GLU A 124 9.16 -32.41 6.21
N ARG A 125 8.47 -33.38 6.82
CA ARG A 125 7.45 -33.12 7.86
C ARG A 125 8.06 -32.65 9.18
N THR A 126 9.34 -32.89 9.39
CA THR A 126 10.11 -32.44 10.56
C THR A 126 10.37 -30.94 10.54
N SER A 127 10.33 -30.30 9.36
CA SER A 127 10.43 -28.85 9.23
C SER A 127 9.16 -28.17 9.73
N LYS A 128 9.33 -27.20 10.63
CA LYS A 128 8.24 -26.30 11.06
C LYS A 128 7.79 -25.36 9.93
N ILE A 129 8.64 -25.14 8.94
CA ILE A 129 8.39 -24.30 7.77
C ILE A 129 7.97 -25.20 6.60
N TYR A 130 6.88 -24.83 5.93
CA TYR A 130 6.39 -25.53 4.74
C TYR A 130 7.07 -25.00 3.48
N ASN A 131 7.10 -23.68 3.31
CA ASN A 131 7.80 -23.02 2.22
C ASN A 131 8.34 -21.65 2.65
N GLU A 132 9.37 -21.19 1.93
CA GLU A 132 9.86 -19.82 1.96
C GLU A 132 9.55 -19.17 0.61
N SER A 133 8.82 -18.05 0.63
CA SER A 133 8.45 -17.32 -0.59
C SER A 133 9.19 -16.00 -0.67
N ASN A 134 9.97 -15.83 -1.73
CA ASN A 134 10.70 -14.62 -2.04
C ASN A 134 9.98 -13.83 -3.13
N PHE A 135 9.62 -12.58 -2.82
CA PHE A 135 8.88 -11.73 -3.73
C PHE A 135 9.18 -10.24 -3.50
N LYS A 136 8.72 -9.43 -4.45
CA LYS A 136 8.77 -7.97 -4.40
C LYS A 136 7.37 -7.40 -4.36
N VAL A 137 7.16 -6.45 -3.45
CA VAL A 137 5.91 -5.70 -3.32
C VAL A 137 6.21 -4.22 -3.47
N LEU A 138 5.40 -3.54 -4.28
CA LEU A 138 5.40 -2.10 -4.40
C LEU A 138 4.20 -1.54 -3.68
N PHE A 139 4.44 -0.64 -2.75
CA PHE A 139 3.42 0.16 -2.12
C PHE A 139 3.44 1.52 -2.82
N LEU A 140 2.36 1.89 -3.50
CA LEU A 140 2.32 3.09 -4.34
C LEU A 140 1.14 3.97 -3.96
N THR A 141 1.36 5.27 -3.96
CA THR A 141 0.33 6.30 -3.82
C THR A 141 0.47 7.33 -4.93
N LEU A 142 -0.46 8.28 -4.97
CA LEU A 142 -0.43 9.39 -5.91
C LEU A 142 0.82 10.24 -5.67
N GLY A 143 1.63 10.39 -6.71
CA GLY A 143 2.75 11.31 -6.76
C GLY A 143 2.36 12.65 -7.38
N ASP A 144 3.31 13.58 -7.35
CA ASP A 144 3.20 14.85 -8.07
C ASP A 144 4.55 15.21 -8.68
N LEU A 145 4.71 14.95 -9.98
CA LEU A 145 5.98 15.16 -10.70
C LEU A 145 6.44 16.62 -10.74
N ALA A 146 5.51 17.57 -10.57
CA ALA A 146 5.81 19.00 -10.67
C ALA A 146 6.33 19.59 -9.35
N THR A 147 6.33 18.81 -8.27
CA THR A 147 6.67 19.28 -6.93
C THR A 147 8.12 18.98 -6.54
N SER A 148 8.62 19.65 -5.50
CA SER A 148 9.97 19.41 -4.98
C SER A 148 10.11 18.00 -4.42
N VAL A 149 11.35 17.51 -4.38
CA VAL A 149 11.68 16.21 -3.76
C VAL A 149 11.14 16.14 -2.32
N ASP A 150 11.32 17.21 -1.53
CA ASP A 150 10.83 17.25 -0.15
C ASP A 150 9.32 17.10 -0.05
N TYR A 151 8.56 17.74 -0.96
CA TYR A 151 7.11 17.60 -1.02
C TYR A 151 6.72 16.15 -1.34
N GLN A 152 7.39 15.50 -2.29
CA GLN A 152 7.14 14.09 -2.62
C GLN A 152 7.43 13.17 -1.44
N TYR A 153 8.51 13.45 -0.69
CA TYR A 153 8.86 12.66 0.48
C TYR A 153 7.85 12.85 1.61
N LYS A 154 7.41 14.08 1.87
CA LYS A 154 6.39 14.38 2.89
C LYS A 154 5.04 13.75 2.53
N ASN A 155 4.58 13.92 1.30
CA ASN A 155 3.18 13.67 0.94
C ASN A 155 2.91 12.34 0.26
N ALA A 156 3.94 11.66 -0.26
CA ALA A 156 3.79 10.34 -0.86
C ALA A 156 4.63 9.27 -0.14
N ILE A 157 5.94 9.50 0.02
CA ILE A 157 6.84 8.48 0.59
C ILE A 157 6.57 8.23 2.08
N THR A 158 6.34 9.28 2.87
CA THR A 158 6.08 9.15 4.32
C THR A 158 4.77 8.39 4.60
N PRO A 159 3.62 8.74 3.98
CA PRO A 159 2.40 7.93 4.09
C PRO A 159 2.60 6.48 3.66
N VAL A 160 3.29 6.25 2.54
CA VAL A 160 3.53 4.88 2.06
C VAL A 160 4.42 4.10 3.03
N ASN A 161 5.44 4.71 3.64
CA ASN A 161 6.24 4.03 4.66
C ASN A 161 5.41 3.63 5.89
N GLN A 162 4.38 4.40 6.26
CA GLN A 162 3.43 4.00 7.30
C GLN A 162 2.61 2.77 6.85
N LEU A 163 2.19 2.71 5.59
CA LEU A 163 1.54 1.51 5.04
C LEU A 163 2.48 0.29 5.09
N VAL A 164 3.75 0.44 4.70
CA VAL A 164 4.73 -0.65 4.77
C VAL A 164 4.95 -1.10 6.21
N PHE A 165 5.03 -0.16 7.15
CA PHE A 165 5.13 -0.47 8.58
C PHE A 165 3.95 -1.29 9.09
N GLU A 166 2.72 -0.91 8.71
CA GLU A 166 1.51 -1.63 9.11
C GLU A 166 1.41 -3.02 8.48
N PHE A 167 1.81 -3.15 7.21
CA PHE A 167 1.96 -4.44 6.54
C PHE A 167 2.98 -5.35 7.23
N GLU A 168 4.15 -4.81 7.58
CA GLU A 168 5.18 -5.55 8.32
C GLU A 168 4.69 -6.00 9.68
N ARG A 169 3.99 -5.14 10.40
CA ARG A 169 3.38 -5.47 11.68
C ARG A 169 2.39 -6.61 11.52
N ALA A 170 1.52 -6.56 10.51
CA ALA A 170 0.58 -7.63 10.22
C ALA A 170 1.28 -8.96 9.96
N ILE A 171 2.34 -8.97 9.13
CA ILE A 171 3.16 -10.16 8.87
C ILE A 171 3.82 -10.70 10.14
N LEU A 172 4.46 -9.85 10.94
CA LEU A 172 5.22 -10.25 12.13
C LEU A 172 4.32 -10.81 13.24
N THR A 173 3.07 -10.34 13.31
CA THR A 173 2.09 -10.84 14.29
C THR A 173 1.32 -12.07 13.82
N ASP A 174 1.49 -12.48 12.56
CA ASP A 174 0.73 -13.57 11.97
C ASP A 174 1.23 -14.94 12.48
N PRO A 175 0.35 -15.77 13.09
CA PRO A 175 0.77 -17.06 13.62
C PRO A 175 1.25 -18.05 12.54
N LYS A 176 0.82 -17.89 11.29
CA LYS A 176 1.23 -18.73 10.15
C LYS A 176 2.57 -18.31 9.55
N ILE A 177 3.11 -17.15 9.94
CA ILE A 177 4.40 -16.67 9.45
C ILE A 177 5.50 -17.02 10.45
N GLY A 178 6.60 -17.56 9.94
CA GLY A 178 7.84 -17.87 10.66
C GLY A 178 8.62 -16.61 11.03
N GLU A 179 9.80 -16.81 11.61
CA GLU A 179 10.70 -15.70 11.91
C GLU A 179 11.26 -15.10 10.62
N LEU A 180 11.04 -13.80 10.41
CA LEU A 180 11.62 -13.09 9.28
C LEU A 180 13.12 -12.90 9.49
N LYS A 181 13.94 -13.28 8.51
CA LYS A 181 15.40 -13.11 8.57
C LYS A 181 15.81 -11.68 8.23
N GLN A 182 15.45 -11.21 7.03
CA GLN A 182 15.82 -9.90 6.50
C GLN A 182 14.89 -9.50 5.36
N TYR A 183 14.74 -8.19 5.16
CA TYR A 183 14.07 -7.61 4.00
C TYR A 183 14.74 -6.28 3.64
N THR A 184 14.49 -5.80 2.44
CA THR A 184 15.01 -4.50 1.98
C THR A 184 13.88 -3.57 1.60
N LYS A 185 14.07 -2.27 1.85
CA LYS A 185 13.17 -1.18 1.44
C LYS A 185 13.91 -0.22 0.53
N SER A 186 13.27 0.22 -0.53
CA SER A 186 13.80 1.25 -1.42
C SER A 186 12.71 2.28 -1.73
N ASN A 187 12.99 3.55 -1.44
CA ASN A 187 12.11 4.65 -1.84
C ASN A 187 12.12 4.79 -3.36
N ARG A 188 10.93 4.85 -3.95
CA ARG A 188 10.69 4.99 -5.38
C ARG A 188 9.89 6.28 -5.65
N PRO A 189 10.49 7.47 -5.52
CA PRO A 189 9.86 8.69 -5.99
C PRO A 189 9.68 8.62 -7.51
N ASN A 190 8.54 9.05 -8.03
CA ASN A 190 8.23 9.10 -9.46
C ASN A 190 8.36 7.73 -10.15
N TYR A 191 7.82 6.70 -9.51
CA TYR A 191 7.87 5.32 -10.01
C TYR A 191 7.12 5.18 -11.34
N GLY A 192 7.59 4.25 -12.19
CA GLY A 192 6.91 3.90 -13.44
C GLY A 192 7.20 4.83 -14.61
N ILE A 193 8.07 5.82 -14.46
CA ILE A 193 8.43 6.76 -15.53
C ILE A 193 9.78 6.40 -16.13
N TRP A 194 9.80 6.18 -17.43
CA TRP A 194 11.03 6.01 -18.21
C TRP A 194 11.15 7.12 -19.25
N ILE A 195 12.23 7.90 -19.18
CA ILE A 195 12.55 8.90 -20.22
C ILE A 195 13.22 8.16 -21.38
N LEU A 196 12.53 8.05 -22.51
CA LEU A 196 13.17 7.66 -23.77
C LEU A 196 14.07 8.80 -24.21
N LYS A 197 15.39 8.59 -24.23
CA LYS A 197 16.31 9.50 -24.93
C LYS A 197 16.16 9.24 -26.42
N ASP A 198 15.14 9.81 -27.06
CA ASP A 198 15.14 9.89 -28.52
C ASP A 198 16.04 11.06 -28.93
N THR A 199 17.20 10.74 -29.53
CA THR A 199 18.21 11.73 -29.94
C THR A 199 17.80 12.53 -31.17
N LYS A 200 16.59 12.34 -31.73
CA LYS A 200 16.18 12.96 -32.99
C LYS A 200 14.86 13.75 -32.98
N ALA A 201 14.13 13.83 -31.87
CA ALA A 201 12.88 14.58 -31.82
C ALA A 201 13.03 15.92 -31.07
N LYS A 202 13.00 17.03 -31.81
CA LYS A 202 12.74 18.38 -31.27
C LYS A 202 11.23 18.54 -31.00
N THR A 203 10.66 17.72 -30.14
CA THR A 203 9.30 17.89 -29.63
C THR A 203 9.30 17.71 -28.11
N ASN A 204 8.31 18.32 -27.46
CA ASN A 204 8.26 18.61 -26.02
C ASN A 204 8.66 17.40 -25.14
N LYS A 205 9.37 17.66 -24.03
CA LYS A 205 9.95 16.65 -23.12
C LYS A 205 8.96 15.58 -22.60
N GLU A 206 7.66 15.84 -22.69
CA GLU A 206 6.58 14.95 -22.23
C GLU A 206 6.28 13.79 -23.21
N ASP A 207 6.52 13.96 -24.52
CA ASP A 207 6.20 12.95 -25.55
C ASP A 207 7.08 11.69 -25.50
N ASN A 208 8.18 11.73 -24.74
CA ASN A 208 9.16 10.65 -24.66
C ASN A 208 9.06 9.81 -23.37
N MET A 209 8.00 9.97 -22.58
CA MET A 209 7.85 9.25 -21.31
C MET A 209 6.95 8.02 -21.50
N LYS A 210 7.52 6.81 -21.41
CA LYS A 210 6.71 5.60 -21.26
C LYS A 210 6.39 5.41 -19.78
N ARG A 211 5.09 5.33 -19.49
CA ARG A 211 4.55 5.13 -18.15
C ARG A 211 4.13 3.68 -17.97
N LEU A 212 4.53 3.07 -16.84
CA LEU A 212 4.03 1.76 -16.43
C LEU A 212 2.63 1.85 -15.81
N ILE A 213 2.27 3.02 -15.30
CA ILE A 213 1.00 3.37 -14.69
C ILE A 213 0.68 4.77 -15.20
N ASP A 214 -0.51 5.01 -15.75
CA ASP A 214 -0.87 6.29 -16.37
C ASP A 214 -0.78 7.46 -15.38
N GLU A 215 -1.08 7.20 -14.11
CA GLU A 215 -0.92 8.15 -13.01
C GLU A 215 0.54 8.39 -12.63
N ASP A 216 0.84 9.63 -12.22
CA ASP A 216 2.09 9.93 -11.52
C ASP A 216 2.05 9.24 -10.17
N VAL A 217 2.92 8.26 -9.94
CA VAL A 217 2.96 7.49 -8.70
C VAL A 217 4.31 7.60 -8.00
N SER A 218 4.27 7.49 -6.68
CA SER A 218 5.46 7.42 -5.85
C SER A 218 5.21 6.44 -4.72
N GLY A 219 6.27 5.84 -4.19
CA GLY A 219 6.10 4.89 -3.11
C GLY A 219 7.36 4.16 -2.68
N VAL A 220 7.19 2.92 -2.21
CA VAL A 220 8.25 2.12 -1.61
C VAL A 220 8.22 0.72 -2.19
N GLU A 221 9.39 0.22 -2.58
CA GLU A 221 9.59 -1.18 -2.94
C GLU A 221 10.11 -1.94 -1.73
N MET A 222 9.47 -3.06 -1.42
CA MET A 222 9.91 -4.03 -0.42
C MET A 222 10.27 -5.33 -1.11
N ALA A 223 11.49 -5.84 -0.89
CA ALA A 223 11.86 -7.20 -1.26
C ALA A 223 12.04 -8.02 0.02
N ILE A 224 11.28 -9.11 0.14
CA ILE A 224 11.16 -9.89 1.37
C ILE A 224 11.10 -11.39 1.05
N GLU A 225 11.67 -12.18 1.94
CA GLU A 225 11.48 -13.63 2.03
C GLU A 225 10.57 -13.93 3.23
N ILE A 226 9.41 -14.53 2.98
CA ILE A 226 8.46 -14.91 4.03
C ILE A 226 8.48 -16.43 4.21
N PRO A 227 8.89 -16.94 5.38
CA PRO A 227 8.72 -18.33 5.75
C PRO A 227 7.29 -18.59 6.21
N PHE A 228 6.58 -19.49 5.56
CA PHE A 228 5.25 -19.93 6.00
C PHE A 228 5.35 -21.21 6.81
N LYS A 229 4.76 -21.19 8.01
CA LYS A 229 4.71 -22.36 8.89
C LYS A 229 3.80 -23.42 8.29
N ARG A 230 4.19 -24.67 8.51
CA ARG A 230 3.37 -25.83 8.19
C ARG A 230 2.13 -25.86 9.06
N SER A 231 0.97 -26.20 8.49
CA SER A 231 -0.26 -26.32 9.27
C SER A 231 -0.17 -27.53 10.21
N VAL A 232 -0.82 -27.46 11.39
CA VAL A 232 -0.81 -28.56 12.37
C VAL A 232 -1.33 -29.85 11.74
N CYS A 233 -2.28 -29.74 10.80
CA CYS A 233 -2.87 -30.88 10.11
C CYS A 233 -1.91 -31.59 9.14
N ASP A 234 -0.83 -30.92 8.72
CA ASP A 234 0.18 -31.51 7.84
C ASP A 234 1.28 -32.25 8.61
N ILE A 235 1.33 -32.10 9.94
CA ILE A 235 2.36 -32.66 10.82
C ILE A 235 1.87 -33.98 11.45
N ASP A 236 0.57 -34.10 11.76
CA ASP A 236 0.01 -35.29 12.41
C ASP A 236 -0.57 -36.28 11.39
N THR A 237 -0.11 -37.53 11.42
CA THR A 237 -0.69 -38.63 10.63
C THR A 237 -2.12 -38.99 11.01
N ASN A 238 -2.64 -38.42 12.12
CA ASN A 238 -3.97 -38.70 12.66
C ASN A 238 -5.02 -37.62 12.37
N CYS A 239 -4.78 -36.69 11.43
CA CYS A 239 -5.83 -35.75 11.03
C CYS A 239 -7.02 -36.47 10.39
N LYS A 240 -8.00 -36.81 11.22
CA LYS A 240 -9.33 -37.23 10.82
C LYS A 240 -10.03 -36.00 10.26
N ASN A 241 -10.43 -36.10 8.99
CA ASN A 241 -11.33 -35.16 8.34
C ASN A 241 -12.54 -34.89 9.25
N HIS A 242 -12.68 -33.65 9.70
CA HIS A 242 -13.90 -33.10 10.28
C HIS A 242 -14.37 -31.95 9.38
#